data_AF-A0A2V9XDT4-F1
#
_entry.id   AF-A0A2V9XDT4-F1
#
_cell.length_a   1.000
_cell.length_b   1.000
_cell.length_c   1.000
_cell.angle_alpha   90.00
_cell.angle_beta   90.00
_cell.angle_gamma   90.00
#
_symmetry.space_group_name_H-M   'P 1'
#
loop_
_entity.id
_entity.type
_entity.pdbx_description
1 polymer ?
#
loop_
_entity_poly.entity_id
_entity_poly.type
_entity_poly.pdbx_seq_one_letter_code
_entity_poly.pdbx_strand_id
1 'polypeptide(L)'
;LTGHRPFHLKRYTPAELEHAICEVEPEKPSTAATRPEQIVDPDGTTQTVLTPEEVSRVREGIPEKLRRRLSGDLDNIVLMALRKEPQRRYGSVEQFSEDIRRHLEGLPVSARQPTITYRVSKFVRRHQAGVASATLLVLTLIGGIVSTAREAHVARTEKARAERRFNDVHQLANSFLFQFHDAIKDLPGSTPARKLVVEKARQYLDSLAKEAGNDASLQRVCQFRHFRKLY
;
A
#
# COMPACT_ATOMS: atom_id res chain seq x y z
N LEU A 1 32.61 -23.38 -4.32
CA LEU A 1 31.84 -22.38 -3.53
C LEU A 1 31.99 -22.60 -2.03
N THR A 2 31.72 -23.80 -1.54
CA THR A 2 31.74 -24.16 -0.11
C THR A 2 33.06 -24.75 0.33
N GLY A 3 33.87 -25.36 -0.54
CA GLY A 3 35.09 -26.10 -0.14
C GLY A 3 34.78 -27.49 0.40
N HIS A 4 33.55 -27.67 0.87
CA HIS A 4 32.96 -28.95 1.25
C HIS A 4 32.27 -29.65 0.09
N ARG A 5 32.16 -30.97 0.20
CA ARG A 5 31.33 -31.78 -0.69
C ARG A 5 29.84 -31.59 -0.38
N PRO A 6 28.95 -31.71 -1.38
CA PRO A 6 27.51 -31.58 -1.18
C PRO A 6 26.88 -32.79 -0.46
N PHE A 7 27.61 -33.91 -0.32
CA PHE A 7 27.15 -35.13 0.35
C PHE A 7 28.09 -35.49 1.51
N HIS A 8 27.52 -36.12 2.54
CA HIS A 8 28.28 -36.62 3.68
C HIS A 8 28.71 -38.08 3.44
N LEU A 9 30.00 -38.32 3.25
CA LEU A 9 30.57 -39.66 3.09
C LEU A 9 31.24 -40.07 4.40
N LYS A 10 30.90 -41.26 4.92
CA LYS A 10 31.58 -41.86 6.07
C LYS A 10 32.87 -42.56 5.64
N ARG A 11 32.91 -43.14 4.44
CA ARG A 11 34.10 -43.74 3.84
C ARG A 11 34.24 -43.37 2.37
N TYR A 12 35.48 -43.33 1.91
CA TYR A 12 35.83 -43.00 0.52
C TYR A 12 35.85 -44.26 -0.35
N THR A 13 34.72 -44.98 -0.39
CA THR A 13 34.59 -46.17 -1.23
C THR A 13 33.80 -45.86 -2.51
N PRO A 14 34.11 -46.50 -3.65
CA PRO A 14 33.37 -46.29 -4.89
C PRO A 14 31.86 -46.52 -4.75
N ALA A 15 31.44 -47.56 -4.01
CA ALA A 15 30.04 -47.88 -3.78
C ALA A 15 29.30 -46.81 -2.96
N GLU A 16 29.95 -46.24 -1.95
CA GLU A 16 29.35 -45.16 -1.14
C GLU A 16 29.27 -43.84 -1.93
N LEU A 17 30.26 -43.57 -2.79
CA LEU A 17 30.24 -42.45 -3.73
C LEU A 17 29.10 -42.58 -4.74
N GLU A 18 28.92 -43.75 -5.33
CA GLU A 18 27.83 -44.03 -6.26
C GLU A 18 26.48 -43.84 -5.56
N HIS A 19 26.29 -44.45 -4.38
CA HIS A 19 25.06 -44.29 -3.62
C HIS A 19 24.77 -42.82 -3.26
N ALA A 20 25.78 -42.05 -2.84
CA ALA A 20 25.61 -40.63 -2.54
C ALA A 20 25.24 -39.80 -3.78
N ILE A 21 25.86 -40.09 -4.93
CA ILE A 21 25.62 -39.36 -6.18
C ILE A 21 24.27 -39.74 -6.80
N CYS A 22 23.81 -40.98 -6.66
CA CYS A 22 22.55 -41.43 -7.26
C CYS A 22 21.35 -41.19 -6.34
N GLU A 23 21.47 -41.51 -5.05
CA GLU A 23 20.32 -41.64 -4.15
C GLU A 23 20.21 -40.51 -3.12
N VAL A 24 21.33 -39.96 -2.64
CA VAL A 24 21.31 -39.01 -1.51
C VAL A 24 21.05 -37.59 -1.99
N GLU A 25 20.05 -36.90 -1.43
CA GLU A 25 19.80 -35.49 -1.71
C GLU A 25 20.96 -34.61 -1.20
N PRO A 26 21.47 -33.67 -2.01
CA PRO A 26 22.56 -32.80 -1.61
C PRO A 26 22.11 -31.79 -0.55
N GLU A 27 23.00 -31.48 0.38
CA GLU A 27 22.77 -30.40 1.34
C GLU A 27 22.82 -29.03 0.66
N LYS A 28 22.15 -28.05 1.28
CA LYS A 28 22.25 -26.65 0.86
C LYS A 28 23.71 -26.18 0.99
N PRO A 29 24.28 -25.51 -0.03
CA PRO A 29 25.61 -24.90 0.05
C PRO A 29 25.84 -24.06 1.31
N SER A 30 24.84 -23.28 1.74
CA SER A 30 24.92 -22.47 2.95
C SER A 30 25.05 -23.28 4.23
N THR A 31 24.46 -24.48 4.29
CA THR A 31 24.63 -25.43 5.41
C THR A 31 25.98 -26.15 5.31
N ALA A 32 26.32 -26.64 4.12
CA ALA A 32 27.58 -27.36 3.88
C ALA A 32 28.80 -26.48 4.20
N ALA A 33 28.74 -25.18 3.94
CA ALA A 33 29.82 -24.22 4.26
C ALA A 33 30.11 -24.06 5.76
N THR A 34 29.20 -24.49 6.64
CA THR A 34 29.34 -24.38 8.10
C THR A 34 29.61 -25.72 8.79
N ARG A 35 29.72 -26.80 8.03
CA ARG A 35 29.97 -28.14 8.56
C ARG A 35 31.49 -28.36 8.71
N PRO A 36 31.99 -28.83 9.85
CA PRO A 36 33.33 -29.40 9.91
C PRO A 36 33.35 -30.72 9.14
N GLU A 37 34.27 -30.88 8.19
CA GLU A 37 34.38 -32.09 7.38
C GLU A 37 35.73 -32.76 7.61
N GLN A 38 35.70 -34.01 8.07
CA GLN A 38 36.89 -34.84 8.18
C GLN A 38 37.02 -35.69 6.93
N ILE A 39 38.04 -35.41 6.13
CA ILE A 39 38.40 -36.21 4.96
C ILE A 39 39.41 -37.25 5.43
N VAL A 40 39.02 -38.53 5.38
CA VAL A 40 39.90 -39.67 5.65
C VAL A 40 40.32 -40.25 4.32
N ASP A 41 41.63 -40.24 4.04
CA ASP A 41 42.17 -40.85 2.82
C ASP A 41 41.87 -42.36 2.73
N PRO A 42 41.84 -42.95 1.52
CA PRO A 42 41.54 -44.38 1.32
C PRO A 42 42.46 -45.32 2.11
N ASP A 43 43.69 -44.87 2.36
CA ASP A 43 44.73 -45.60 3.11
C ASP A 43 44.63 -45.37 4.64
N GLY A 44 43.60 -44.64 5.10
CA GLY A 44 43.31 -44.38 6.52
C GLY A 44 44.31 -43.46 7.25
N THR A 45 45.33 -42.97 6.55
CA THR A 45 46.53 -42.38 7.17
C THR A 45 46.47 -40.86 7.31
N THR A 46 45.72 -40.16 6.46
CA THR A 46 45.65 -38.69 6.46
C THR A 46 44.23 -38.25 6.79
N GLN A 47 44.11 -37.38 7.79
CA GLN A 47 42.86 -36.74 8.21
C GLN A 47 42.96 -35.24 7.95
N THR A 48 42.35 -34.77 6.86
CA THR A 48 42.21 -33.33 6.65
C THR A 48 40.89 -32.88 7.25
N VAL A 49 40.94 -32.08 8.33
CA VAL A 49 39.75 -31.46 8.92
C VAL A 49 39.55 -30.11 8.26
N LEU A 50 38.56 -29.99 7.38
CA LEU A 50 38.12 -28.71 6.85
C LEU A 50 37.16 -28.09 7.86
N THR A 51 37.58 -27.00 8.48
CA THR A 51 36.74 -26.22 9.40
C THR A 51 36.05 -25.05 8.67
N PRO A 52 34.86 -24.61 9.11
CA PRO A 52 34.19 -23.43 8.56
C PRO A 52 35.08 -22.17 8.54
N GLU A 53 35.95 -22.02 9.54
CA GLU A 53 36.89 -20.92 9.69
C GLU A 53 37.94 -20.93 8.57
N GLU A 54 38.58 -22.06 8.30
CA GLU A 54 39.57 -22.20 7.22
C GLU A 54 38.94 -21.95 5.85
N VAL A 55 37.77 -22.53 5.66
CA VAL A 55 36.97 -22.43 4.44
C VAL A 55 36.53 -21.00 4.16
N SER A 56 36.23 -20.24 5.21
CA SER A 56 35.81 -18.84 5.12
C SER A 56 36.99 -17.89 5.02
N ARG A 57 38.14 -18.21 5.66
CA ARG A 57 39.36 -17.41 5.62
C ARG A 57 39.86 -17.16 4.20
N VAL A 58 39.81 -18.16 3.32
CA VAL A 58 40.22 -18.04 1.91
C VAL A 58 39.19 -17.26 1.05
N ARG A 59 38.01 -16.96 1.59
CA ARG A 59 36.90 -16.34 0.85
C ARG A 59 36.48 -14.98 1.41
N GLU A 60 35.88 -14.96 2.60
CA GLU A 60 35.22 -13.79 3.18
C GLU A 60 35.63 -13.50 4.63
N GLY A 61 36.60 -14.24 5.17
CA GLY A 61 37.15 -14.08 6.51
C GLY A 61 36.26 -14.64 7.64
N ILE A 62 34.92 -14.60 7.50
CA ILE A 62 33.98 -14.96 8.57
C ILE A 62 32.94 -15.99 8.07
N PRO A 63 32.75 -17.13 8.79
CA PRO A 63 31.77 -18.17 8.43
C PRO A 63 30.34 -17.68 8.20
N GLU A 64 29.79 -16.87 9.11
CA GLU A 64 28.44 -16.32 8.99
C GLU A 64 28.24 -15.48 7.72
N LYS A 65 29.28 -14.75 7.31
CA LYS A 65 29.20 -13.89 6.12
C LYS A 65 29.15 -14.74 4.86
N LEU A 66 30.00 -15.77 4.78
CA LEU A 66 29.99 -16.73 3.68
C LEU A 66 28.64 -17.46 3.61
N ARG A 67 28.13 -17.95 4.75
CA ARG A 67 26.81 -18.61 4.83
C ARG A 67 25.70 -17.70 4.32
N ARG A 68 25.66 -16.43 4.74
CA ARG A 68 24.65 -15.45 4.30
C ARG A 68 24.72 -15.14 2.81
N ARG A 69 25.91 -15.14 2.21
CA ARG A 69 26.05 -14.94 0.77
C ARG A 69 25.54 -16.14 -0.03
N LEU A 70 25.82 -17.35 0.45
CA LEU A 70 25.38 -18.59 -0.20
C LEU A 70 23.87 -18.85 0.00
N SER A 71 23.29 -18.32 1.08
CA SER A 71 21.89 -18.59 1.39
C SER A 71 20.92 -17.93 0.41
N GLY A 72 19.84 -18.66 0.10
CA GLY A 72 18.79 -18.17 -0.79
C GLY A 72 19.05 -18.56 -2.25
N ASP A 73 19.34 -17.59 -3.11
CA ASP A 73 19.34 -17.83 -4.56
C ASP A 73 20.46 -18.78 -5.00
N LEU A 74 21.67 -18.69 -4.42
CA LEU A 74 22.77 -19.62 -4.72
C LEU A 74 22.48 -21.04 -4.23
N ASP A 75 21.89 -21.20 -3.05
CA ASP A 75 21.42 -22.51 -2.58
C ASP A 75 20.46 -23.14 -3.60
N ASN A 76 19.46 -22.37 -4.06
CA ASN A 76 18.46 -22.88 -5.00
C ASN A 76 19.08 -23.24 -6.35
N ILE A 77 19.97 -22.40 -6.88
CA ILE A 77 20.65 -22.65 -8.17
C ILE A 77 21.48 -23.94 -8.10
N VAL A 78 22.29 -24.12 -7.05
CA VAL A 78 23.13 -25.31 -6.89
C VAL A 78 22.27 -26.55 -6.67
N LEU A 79 21.24 -26.47 -5.82
CA LEU A 79 20.34 -27.59 -5.58
C LEU A 79 19.57 -27.99 -6.85
N MET A 80 19.11 -27.02 -7.65
CA MET A 80 18.46 -27.29 -8.93
C MET A 80 19.41 -27.98 -9.92
N ALA A 81 20.67 -27.54 -10.00
CA ALA A 81 21.67 -28.16 -10.85
C ALA A 81 22.03 -29.59 -10.41
N LEU A 82 21.99 -29.88 -9.10
CA LEU A 82 22.33 -31.18 -8.51
C LEU A 82 21.13 -32.14 -8.33
N ARG A 83 19.92 -31.79 -8.81
CA ARG A 83 18.76 -32.70 -8.71
C ARG A 83 19.03 -34.03 -9.41
N LYS A 84 18.58 -35.12 -8.79
CA LYS A 84 18.73 -36.49 -9.35
C LYS A 84 17.90 -36.68 -10.61
N GLU A 85 16.66 -36.18 -10.59
CA GLU A 85 15.74 -36.22 -11.73
C GLU A 85 16.18 -35.24 -12.84
N PRO A 86 16.64 -35.71 -14.02
CA PRO A 86 17.15 -34.83 -15.07
C PRO A 86 16.10 -33.82 -15.57
N GLN A 87 14.84 -34.23 -15.67
CA GLN A 87 13.75 -33.35 -16.09
C GLN A 87 13.47 -32.17 -15.12
N ARG A 88 13.96 -32.24 -13.87
CA ARG A 88 13.81 -31.16 -12.88
C ARG A 88 15.05 -30.28 -12.77
N ARG A 89 16.16 -30.65 -13.42
CA ARG A 89 17.36 -29.81 -13.57
C ARG A 89 17.12 -28.73 -14.61
N TYR A 90 18.12 -27.88 -14.82
CA TYR A 90 18.16 -27.02 -15.99
C TYR A 90 18.11 -27.83 -17.27
N GLY A 91 17.24 -27.42 -18.21
CA GLY A 91 17.10 -28.08 -19.51
C GLY A 91 18.31 -27.85 -20.43
N SER A 92 19.14 -26.84 -20.12
CA SER A 92 20.38 -26.57 -20.84
C SER A 92 21.38 -25.80 -19.96
N VAL A 93 22.65 -25.81 -20.38
CA VAL A 93 23.71 -24.98 -19.76
C VAL A 93 23.39 -23.49 -19.88
N GLU A 94 22.70 -23.09 -20.95
CA GLU A 94 22.26 -21.69 -21.14
C GLU A 94 21.25 -21.26 -20.07
N GLN A 95 20.32 -22.14 -19.68
CA GLN A 95 19.40 -21.82 -18.57
C GLN A 95 20.13 -21.68 -17.23
N PHE A 96 21.18 -22.49 -17.02
CA PHE A 96 22.01 -22.38 -15.84
C PHE A 96 22.83 -21.08 -15.83
N SER A 97 23.48 -20.71 -16.94
CA SER A 97 24.24 -19.47 -17.06
C SER A 97 23.38 -18.22 -16.90
N GLU A 98 22.15 -18.25 -17.45
CA GLU A 98 21.14 -17.21 -17.29
C GLU A 98 20.79 -17.01 -15.81
N ASP A 99 20.54 -18.07 -15.04
CA ASP A 99 20.24 -17.95 -13.61
C ASP A 99 21.41 -17.41 -12.80
N ILE A 100 22.66 -17.75 -13.18
CA ILE A 100 23.86 -17.16 -12.58
C ILE A 100 23.94 -15.66 -12.88
N ARG A 101 23.74 -15.25 -14.14
CA ARG A 101 23.73 -13.84 -14.53
C ARG A 101 22.62 -13.07 -13.81
N ARG A 102 21.42 -13.62 -13.72
CA ARG A 102 20.32 -13.06 -12.94
C ARG A 102 20.68 -12.89 -11.47
N HIS A 103 21.33 -13.88 -10.88
CA HIS A 103 21.78 -13.77 -9.49
C HIS A 103 22.77 -12.59 -9.31
N LEU A 104 23.75 -12.47 -10.21
CA LEU A 104 24.75 -11.39 -10.19
C LEU A 104 24.13 -10.01 -10.42
N GLU A 105 23.13 -9.90 -11.30
CA GLU A 105 22.39 -8.66 -11.59
C GLU A 105 21.30 -8.34 -10.56
N GLY A 106 21.12 -9.19 -9.54
CA GLY A 106 20.06 -9.01 -8.55
C GLY A 106 18.65 -9.20 -9.12
N LEU A 107 18.50 -9.96 -10.19
CA LEU A 107 17.22 -10.36 -10.77
C LEU A 107 16.62 -11.58 -10.06
N PRO A 108 15.31 -11.85 -10.24
CA PRO A 108 14.69 -13.10 -9.81
C PRO A 108 15.24 -14.31 -10.57
N VAL A 109 15.69 -15.34 -9.86
CA VAL A 109 16.22 -16.57 -10.46
C VAL A 109 15.12 -17.62 -10.70
N SER A 110 15.27 -18.45 -11.73
CA SER A 110 14.31 -19.51 -12.08
C SER A 110 14.36 -20.68 -11.10
N ALA A 111 15.52 -20.90 -10.46
CA ALA A 111 15.72 -21.96 -9.46
C ALA A 111 14.86 -21.83 -8.20
N ARG A 112 14.34 -20.63 -7.93
CA ARG A 112 13.51 -20.36 -6.76
C ARG A 112 12.04 -20.37 -7.15
N GLN A 113 11.18 -20.86 -6.26
CA GLN A 113 9.73 -20.81 -6.48
C GLN A 113 9.27 -19.37 -6.82
N PRO A 114 8.44 -19.20 -7.86
CA PRO A 114 8.02 -17.88 -8.30
C PRO A 114 7.01 -17.30 -7.31
N THR A 115 7.50 -16.49 -6.36
CA THR A 115 6.64 -15.74 -5.43
C THR A 115 6.60 -14.26 -5.82
N ILE A 116 5.40 -13.66 -5.82
CA ILE A 116 5.22 -12.23 -6.11
C ILE A 116 6.04 -11.36 -5.15
N THR A 117 6.05 -11.68 -3.86
CA THR A 117 6.82 -10.95 -2.85
C THR A 117 8.32 -10.97 -3.12
N TYR A 118 8.88 -12.10 -3.59
CA TYR A 118 10.28 -12.21 -3.98
C TYR A 118 10.62 -11.29 -5.16
N ARG A 119 9.79 -11.28 -6.20
CA ARG A 119 10.00 -10.44 -7.38
C ARG A 119 9.87 -8.95 -7.04
N VAL A 120 8.87 -8.59 -6.24
CA VAL A 120 8.68 -7.21 -5.76
C VAL A 120 9.85 -6.76 -4.89
N SER A 121 10.34 -7.60 -3.97
CA SER A 121 11.50 -7.28 -3.13
C SER A 121 12.77 -7.02 -3.98
N LYS A 122 13.05 -7.87 -4.97
CA LYS A 122 14.17 -7.65 -5.91
C LYS A 122 13.99 -6.36 -6.71
N PHE A 123 12.77 -6.07 -7.18
CA PHE A 123 12.46 -4.85 -7.91
C PHE A 123 12.66 -3.59 -7.05
N VAL A 124 12.12 -3.57 -5.83
CA VAL A 124 12.27 -2.44 -4.89
C VAL A 124 13.73 -2.22 -4.54
N ARG A 125 14.49 -3.30 -4.29
CA ARG A 125 15.93 -3.21 -3.97
C ARG A 125 16.76 -2.65 -5.13
N ARG A 126 16.33 -2.86 -6.38
CA ARG A 126 17.00 -2.32 -7.58
C ARG A 126 16.60 -0.89 -7.90
N HIS A 127 15.35 -0.51 -7.62
CA HIS A 127 14.79 0.80 -7.94
C HIS A 127 14.43 1.62 -6.69
N GLN A 128 15.28 1.57 -5.65
CA GLN A 128 14.98 2.17 -4.34
C GLN A 128 14.58 3.66 -4.44
N ALA A 129 15.35 4.45 -5.20
CA ALA A 129 15.07 5.88 -5.40
C ALA A 129 13.73 6.11 -6.11
N GLY A 130 13.49 5.42 -7.23
CA GLY A 130 12.25 5.56 -8.00
C GLY A 130 11.00 5.12 -7.21
N VAL A 131 11.11 4.00 -6.47
CA VAL A 131 10.04 3.52 -5.60
C VAL A 131 9.79 4.50 -4.46
N ALA A 132 10.84 5.05 -3.83
CA ALA A 132 10.69 6.05 -2.77
C ALA A 132 9.99 7.32 -3.27
N SER A 133 10.40 7.86 -4.42
CA SER A 133 9.76 9.04 -5.02
C SER A 133 8.31 8.77 -5.40
N ALA A 134 8.01 7.63 -6.03
CA ALA A 134 6.64 7.26 -6.38
C ALA A 134 5.76 7.10 -5.13
N THR A 135 6.30 6.48 -4.08
CA THR A 135 5.60 6.32 -2.79
C THR A 135 5.29 7.68 -2.17
N LEU A 136 6.25 8.60 -2.16
CA LEU A 136 6.06 9.95 -1.65
C LEU A 136 4.98 10.70 -2.44
N LEU A 137 5.02 10.67 -3.77
CA LEU A 137 4.00 11.29 -4.62
C LEU A 137 2.61 10.73 -4.34
N VAL A 138 2.47 9.41 -4.21
CA VAL A 138 1.19 8.76 -3.88
C VAL A 138 0.70 9.21 -2.51
N LEU A 139 1.57 9.28 -1.50
CA LEU A 139 1.21 9.76 -0.16
C LEU A 139 0.78 11.24 -0.19
N THR A 140 1.46 12.09 -0.96
CA THR A 140 1.07 13.49 -1.14
C THR A 140 -0.29 13.61 -1.81
N LEU A 141 -0.56 12.84 -2.86
CA LEU A 141 -1.86 12.82 -3.53
C LEU A 141 -2.98 12.35 -2.60
N ILE A 142 -2.77 11.26 -1.85
CA ILE A 142 -3.73 10.77 -0.86
C ILE A 142 -3.98 11.85 0.20
N GLY A 143 -2.92 12.48 0.70
CA GLY A 143 -3.01 13.58 1.66
C GLY A 143 -3.88 14.73 1.15
N GLY A 144 -3.65 15.15 -0.10
CA GLY A 144 -4.44 16.20 -0.76
C GLY A 144 -5.91 15.81 -0.97
N ILE A 145 -6.18 14.58 -1.42
CA ILE A 145 -7.55 14.09 -1.58
C ILE A 145 -8.27 14.08 -0.23
N VAL A 146 -7.61 13.61 0.83
CA VAL A 146 -8.18 13.56 2.17
C VAL A 146 -8.43 14.96 2.72
N SER A 147 -7.52 15.92 2.52
CA SER A 147 -7.71 17.30 2.98
C SER A 147 -8.88 17.97 2.25
N THR A 148 -8.92 17.89 0.92
CA THR A 148 -10.03 18.46 0.13
C THR A 148 -11.36 17.80 0.45
N ALA A 149 -11.40 16.48 0.65
CA ALA A 149 -12.62 15.78 1.05
C ALA A 149 -13.13 16.24 2.42
N ARG A 150 -12.23 16.50 3.38
CA ARG A 150 -12.58 17.04 4.70
C ARG A 150 -13.14 18.46 4.60
N GLU A 151 -12.48 19.35 3.88
CA GLU A 151 -12.94 20.72 3.68
C GLU A 151 -14.30 20.76 2.99
N ALA A 152 -14.49 19.95 1.95
CA ALA A 152 -15.77 19.83 1.26
C ALA A 152 -16.88 19.31 2.19
N HIS A 153 -16.56 18.37 3.10
CA HIS A 153 -17.52 17.87 4.07
C HIS A 153 -17.91 18.96 5.08
N VAL A 154 -16.94 19.69 5.63
CA VAL A 154 -17.20 20.80 6.56
C VAL A 154 -18.05 21.88 5.90
N ALA A 155 -17.70 22.32 4.69
CA ALA A 155 -18.46 23.33 3.95
C ALA A 155 -19.90 22.89 3.69
N ARG A 156 -20.13 21.61 3.35
CA ARG A 156 -21.49 21.06 3.18
C ARG A 156 -22.29 21.08 4.48
N THR A 157 -21.65 20.75 5.60
CA THR A 157 -22.33 20.78 6.91
C THR A 157 -22.70 22.19 7.35
N GLU A 158 -21.81 23.16 7.14
CA GLU A 158 -22.09 24.56 7.47
C GLU A 158 -23.19 25.14 6.57
N LYS A 159 -23.16 24.83 5.27
CA LYS A 159 -24.24 25.21 4.34
C LYS A 159 -25.59 24.60 4.77
N ALA A 160 -25.62 23.30 5.08
CA ALA A 160 -26.84 22.64 5.54
C ALA A 160 -27.37 23.23 6.86
N ARG A 161 -26.48 23.65 7.77
CA ARG A 161 -26.88 24.34 9.02
C ARG A 161 -27.46 25.72 8.73
N ALA A 162 -26.85 26.49 7.83
CA ALA A 162 -27.36 27.80 7.43
C ALA A 162 -28.74 27.70 6.76
N GLU A 163 -28.92 26.76 5.84
CA GLU A 163 -30.20 26.50 5.15
C GLU A 163 -31.30 26.09 6.14
N ARG A 164 -30.99 25.23 7.12
CA ARG A 164 -31.95 24.86 8.18
C ARG A 164 -32.38 26.08 8.99
N ARG A 165 -31.43 26.87 9.50
CA ARG A 165 -31.75 28.10 10.27
C ARG A 165 -32.60 29.07 9.47
N PHE A 166 -32.29 29.24 8.18
CA PHE A 166 -33.07 30.09 7.29
C PHE A 166 -34.51 29.58 7.14
N ASN A 167 -34.67 28.29 6.87
CA ASN A 167 -35.99 27.66 6.75
C ASN A 167 -36.80 27.76 8.06
N ASP A 168 -36.17 27.54 9.21
CA ASP A 168 -36.81 27.63 10.53
C ASP A 168 -37.36 29.03 10.79
N VAL A 169 -36.57 30.08 10.51
CA VAL A 169 -37.00 31.48 10.65
C VAL A 169 -38.14 31.81 9.69
N HIS A 170 -38.05 31.37 8.43
CA HIS A 170 -39.10 31.58 7.44
C HIS A 170 -40.42 30.91 7.83
N GLN A 171 -40.35 29.67 8.33
CA GLN A 171 -41.53 28.92 8.76
C GLN A 171 -42.19 29.58 9.97
N LEU A 172 -41.39 30.03 10.95
CA LEU A 172 -41.89 30.74 12.12
C LEU A 172 -42.56 32.06 11.73
N ALA A 173 -41.92 32.86 10.86
CA ALA A 173 -42.46 34.13 10.40
C ALA A 173 -43.80 33.94 9.65
N ASN A 174 -43.88 32.95 8.76
CA ASN A 174 -45.09 32.67 8.00
C ASN A 174 -46.24 32.21 8.92
N SER A 175 -45.96 31.28 9.84
CA SER A 175 -46.94 30.82 10.83
C SER A 175 -47.40 31.96 11.73
N PHE A 176 -46.49 32.79 12.23
CA PHE A 176 -46.79 33.92 13.09
C PHE A 176 -47.67 34.95 12.36
N LEU A 177 -47.34 35.32 11.12
CA LEU A 177 -48.10 36.30 10.34
C LEU A 177 -49.56 35.87 10.14
N PHE A 178 -49.81 34.61 9.78
CA PHE A 178 -51.18 34.13 9.59
C PHE A 178 -51.94 34.00 10.91
N GLN A 179 -51.32 33.41 11.93
CA GLN A 179 -51.97 33.23 13.23
C GLN A 179 -52.30 34.56 13.91
N PHE A 180 -51.39 35.54 13.88
CA PHE A 180 -51.66 36.87 14.43
C PHE A 180 -52.67 37.63 13.58
N HIS A 181 -52.62 37.54 12.24
CA HIS A 181 -53.63 38.21 11.42
C HIS A 181 -55.03 37.70 11.74
N ASP A 182 -55.20 36.38 11.83
CA ASP A 182 -56.49 35.76 12.10
C ASP A 182 -57.00 36.04 13.51
N ALA A 183 -56.12 36.03 14.51
CA ALA A 183 -56.49 36.29 15.90
C ALA A 183 -56.95 37.75 16.14
N ILE A 184 -56.44 38.71 15.38
CA ILE A 184 -56.73 40.14 15.59
C ILE A 184 -57.83 40.65 14.65
N LYS A 185 -58.25 39.87 13.63
CA LYS A 185 -59.17 40.35 12.57
C LYS A 185 -60.54 40.76 13.12
N ASP A 186 -61.04 40.06 14.13
CA ASP A 186 -62.40 40.22 14.67
C ASP A 186 -62.47 41.18 15.87
N LEU A 187 -61.32 41.71 16.33
CA LEU A 187 -61.29 42.69 17.42
C LEU A 187 -61.65 44.10 16.92
N PRO A 188 -62.62 44.80 17.55
CA PRO A 188 -62.92 46.19 17.23
C PRO A 188 -61.72 47.10 17.57
N GLY A 189 -61.30 47.94 16.62
CA GLY A 189 -60.15 48.84 16.79
C GLY A 189 -58.78 48.24 16.43
N SER A 190 -58.72 47.05 15.81
CA SER A 190 -57.46 46.36 15.46
C SER A 190 -56.63 46.97 14.33
N THR A 191 -57.15 47.98 13.62
CA THR A 191 -56.51 48.61 12.45
C THR A 191 -55.07 49.09 12.68
N PRO A 192 -54.72 49.78 13.80
CA PRO A 192 -53.35 50.22 14.06
C PRO A 192 -52.38 49.05 14.24
N ALA A 193 -52.81 47.98 14.93
CA ALA A 193 -52.00 46.78 15.13
C ALA A 193 -51.74 46.05 13.80
N ARG A 194 -52.75 45.92 12.95
CA ARG A 194 -52.61 45.34 11.60
C ARG A 194 -51.64 46.16 10.73
N LYS A 195 -51.70 47.49 10.79
CA LYS A 195 -50.78 48.37 10.07
C LYS A 195 -49.32 48.17 10.51
N LEU A 196 -49.08 48.08 11.82
CA LEU A 196 -47.74 47.88 12.39
C LEU A 196 -47.11 46.55 11.91
N VAL A 197 -47.89 45.46 11.89
CA VAL A 197 -47.43 44.14 11.42
C VAL A 197 -47.03 44.19 9.94
N VAL A 198 -47.86 44.80 9.09
CA VAL A 198 -47.57 44.92 7.65
C VAL A 198 -46.32 45.78 7.42
N GLU A 199 -46.17 46.89 8.15
CA GLU A 199 -45.02 47.77 8.03
C GLU A 199 -43.71 47.08 8.44
N LYS A 200 -43.74 46.30 9.53
CA LYS A 200 -42.60 45.49 9.97
C LYS A 200 -42.26 44.37 9.00
N ALA A 201 -43.26 43.68 8.45
CA ALA A 201 -43.07 42.69 7.40
C ALA A 201 -42.43 43.31 6.15
N ARG A 202 -42.86 44.53 5.77
CA ARG A 202 -42.28 45.26 4.64
C ARG A 202 -40.82 45.65 4.90
N GLN A 203 -40.50 46.15 6.09
CA GLN A 203 -39.12 46.47 6.50
C GLN A 203 -38.20 45.24 6.41
N TYR A 204 -38.67 44.08 6.87
CA TYR A 204 -37.91 42.84 6.81
C TYR A 204 -37.67 42.35 5.38
N LEU A 205 -38.71 42.39 4.52
CA LEU A 205 -38.57 42.04 3.11
C LEU A 205 -37.62 42.99 2.36
N ASP A 206 -37.64 44.29 2.66
CA ASP A 206 -36.74 45.27 2.07
C ASP A 206 -35.27 45.07 2.53
N SER A 207 -35.01 44.59 3.76
CA SER A 207 -33.64 44.28 4.22
C SER A 207 -33.09 43.00 3.57
N LEU A 208 -33.90 41.95 3.49
CA LEU A 208 -33.56 40.70 2.80
C LEU A 208 -33.22 40.94 1.32
N ALA A 209 -34.01 41.78 0.64
CA ALA A 209 -33.75 42.12 -0.76
C ALA A 209 -32.40 42.84 -0.97
N LYS A 210 -31.92 43.59 0.03
CA LYS A 210 -30.60 44.23 -0.01
C LYS A 210 -29.45 43.24 0.21
N GLU A 211 -29.63 42.27 1.11
CA GLU A 211 -28.60 41.25 1.40
C GLU A 211 -28.54 40.15 0.32
N ALA A 212 -29.65 39.86 -0.34
CA ALA A 212 -29.78 38.78 -1.31
C ALA A 212 -28.94 38.95 -2.59
N GLY A 213 -28.52 40.16 -2.95
CA GLY A 213 -27.67 40.41 -4.13
C GLY A 213 -28.07 39.60 -5.38
N ASN A 214 -27.17 38.70 -5.83
CA ASN A 214 -27.29 37.87 -7.03
C ASN A 214 -27.77 36.42 -6.78
N ASP A 215 -28.33 36.11 -5.60
CA ASP A 215 -28.77 34.75 -5.29
C ASP A 215 -30.09 34.41 -6.01
N ALA A 216 -30.01 33.52 -7.02
CA ALA A 216 -31.12 33.14 -7.89
C ALA A 216 -32.30 32.48 -7.16
N SER A 217 -32.10 32.00 -5.93
CA SER A 217 -33.15 31.43 -5.09
C SER A 217 -34.07 32.51 -4.50
N LEU A 218 -33.51 33.67 -4.10
CA LEU A 218 -34.22 34.79 -3.49
C LEU A 218 -34.91 35.71 -4.53
N GLN A 219 -34.40 35.75 -5.76
CA GLN A 219 -35.05 36.46 -6.87
C GLN A 219 -36.46 35.93 -7.18
N ARG A 220 -36.70 34.61 -7.05
CA ARG A 220 -38.02 34.01 -7.26
C ARG A 220 -39.07 34.49 -6.26
N VAL A 221 -38.67 34.76 -5.02
CA VAL A 221 -39.57 35.30 -3.98
C VAL A 221 -39.88 36.78 -4.24
N CYS A 222 -38.90 37.55 -4.72
CA CYS A 222 -39.11 38.95 -5.10
C CYS A 222 -39.93 39.13 -6.39
N GLN A 223 -39.90 38.17 -7.31
CA GLN A 223 -40.64 38.26 -8.58
C GLN A 223 -42.17 38.30 -8.37
N PHE A 224 -42.68 37.69 -7.30
CA PHE A 224 -44.09 37.79 -6.90
C PHE A 224 -44.53 39.22 -6.52
N ARG A 225 -43.59 40.12 -6.18
CA ARG A 225 -43.86 41.52 -5.86
C ARG A 225 -44.41 42.31 -7.06
N HIS A 226 -44.12 41.89 -8.29
CA HIS A 226 -44.52 42.64 -9.48
C HIS A 226 -45.88 42.21 -10.05
N PHE A 227 -46.36 41.01 -9.73
CA PHE A 227 -47.61 40.48 -10.31
C PHE A 227 -48.88 40.96 -9.60
N ARG A 228 -48.78 41.54 -8.38
CA ARG A 228 -49.95 42.00 -7.60
C ARG A 228 -50.09 43.52 -7.57
N LYS A 229 -49.90 44.17 -8.72
CA LYS A 229 -50.20 45.59 -8.96
C LYS A 229 -51.22 45.82 -10.09
N LEU A 230 -51.89 44.78 -10.56
CA LEU A 230 -52.80 44.85 -11.73
C LEU A 230 -54.27 44.45 -11.49
N TYR A 231 -54.72 44.36 -10.24
CA TYR A 231 -56.15 44.33 -9.92
C TYR A 231 -56.43 45.07 -8.61
#